data_AF-W4RY86-F1
#
_entry.id   AF-W4RY86-F1
#
_cell.length_a   1.000
_cell.length_b   1.000
_cell.length_c   1.000
_cell.angle_alpha   90.00
_cell.angle_beta   90.00
_cell.angle_gamma   90.00
#
_symmetry.space_group_name_H-M   'P 1'
#
loop_
_entity.id
_entity.type
_entity.pdbx_description
1 polymer ?
#
loop_
_entity_poly.entity_id
_entity_poly.type
_entity_poly.pdbx_seq_one_letter_code
_entity_poly.pdbx_strand_id
1 'polypeptide(L)'
;MLLPLAIYEDTSMSKGAFTHPLYRIDECSDLMADACVCGDQGDLVFLSVWARDTAVQQLLARLTLGRDEDGLDQLHLINEHGGNVPVFVGAIDRFDKRLTRAYRRTLFGSMVNLWLFDRRCIQPDKTNASAVALLPRHATDPTSRLWHLVKDTCPLPLLDHWQEPVLALLRERFMLKNMPVALGPLQGFQLALDVPALTEALSELIRSGVLTAHPQSADPKLLIDVMA
;
A
#
# COMPACT_ATOMS: atom_id res chain seq x y z
N MET A 1 -9.82 13.21 -6.17
CA MET A 1 -10.06 12.31 -5.01
C MET A 1 -10.57 10.94 -5.53
N LEU A 2 -9.69 10.18 -6.20
CA LEU A 2 -10.01 8.96 -6.98
C LEU A 2 -9.29 7.70 -6.45
N LEU A 3 -8.93 7.70 -5.16
CA LEU A 3 -8.10 6.66 -4.54
C LEU A 3 -8.68 5.23 -4.49
N PRO A 4 -10.01 4.96 -4.54
CA PRO A 4 -10.47 3.58 -4.57
C PRO A 4 -10.63 2.98 -5.97
N LEU A 5 -10.56 3.79 -7.05
CA LEU A 5 -10.86 3.30 -8.40
C LEU A 5 -9.66 2.61 -9.09
N ALA A 6 -8.42 2.97 -8.75
CA ALA A 6 -7.25 2.34 -9.38
C ALA A 6 -7.00 0.89 -8.91
N ILE A 7 -7.37 0.53 -7.66
CA ILE A 7 -7.42 -0.89 -7.26
C ILE A 7 -8.67 -1.56 -7.87
N TYR A 8 -9.72 -0.80 -8.20
CA TYR A 8 -10.99 -1.35 -8.66
C TYR A 8 -11.03 -1.66 -10.17
N GLU A 9 -10.47 -0.80 -11.03
CA GLU A 9 -10.53 -0.99 -12.48
C GLU A 9 -9.55 -2.07 -12.97
N ASP A 10 -8.38 -2.19 -12.34
CA ASP A 10 -7.37 -3.18 -12.74
C ASP A 10 -7.53 -4.55 -12.06
N THR A 11 -8.29 -4.61 -10.95
CA THR A 11 -8.56 -5.87 -10.20
C THR A 11 -9.99 -6.38 -10.39
N SER A 12 -10.81 -5.73 -11.24
CA SER A 12 -11.98 -6.39 -11.79
C SER A 12 -11.47 -7.55 -12.64
N MET A 13 -11.66 -8.79 -12.15
CA MET A 13 -11.19 -9.98 -12.84
C MET A 13 -11.67 -9.96 -14.29
N SER A 14 -10.75 -9.61 -15.20
CA SER A 14 -10.80 -10.11 -16.55
C SER A 14 -10.76 -11.64 -16.46
N LYS A 15 -11.35 -12.32 -17.45
CA LYS A 15 -11.54 -13.79 -17.51
C LYS A 15 -10.26 -14.66 -17.39
N GLY A 16 -9.10 -14.12 -17.00
CA GLY A 16 -7.91 -14.86 -16.62
C GLY A 16 -7.87 -15.13 -15.11
N ALA A 17 -8.53 -16.21 -14.69
CA ALA A 17 -8.58 -16.65 -13.30
C ALA A 17 -7.18 -17.03 -12.75
N PHE A 18 -6.80 -16.45 -11.60
CA PHE A 18 -5.65 -16.77 -10.74
C PHE A 18 -4.33 -17.12 -11.46
N THR A 19 -3.62 -16.12 -11.97
CA THR A 19 -2.18 -16.27 -12.32
C THR A 19 -1.26 -16.27 -11.10
N HIS A 20 -1.80 -16.08 -9.89
CA HIS A 20 -1.06 -15.99 -8.64
C HIS A 20 -1.56 -17.06 -7.65
N PRO A 21 -0.67 -17.65 -6.83
CA PRO A 21 -1.03 -18.63 -5.82
C PRO A 21 -2.04 -18.08 -4.81
N LEU A 22 -2.91 -18.97 -4.33
CA LEU A 22 -3.69 -18.73 -3.13
C LEU A 22 -2.92 -19.23 -1.90
N TYR A 23 -2.85 -18.40 -0.87
CA TYR A 23 -2.18 -18.66 0.39
C TYR A 23 -3.19 -19.16 1.43
N ARG A 24 -2.86 -20.24 2.12
CA ARG A 24 -3.70 -20.75 3.22
C ARG A 24 -3.48 -19.91 4.48
N ILE A 25 -4.52 -19.76 5.28
CA ILE A 25 -4.44 -19.16 6.62
C ILE A 25 -4.59 -20.28 7.65
N ASP A 26 -3.58 -20.47 8.50
CA ASP A 26 -3.52 -21.63 9.40
C ASP A 26 -4.67 -21.64 10.43
N GLU A 27 -4.98 -20.47 11.00
CA GLU A 27 -6.04 -20.29 12.01
C GLU A 27 -7.45 -20.36 11.42
N CYS A 28 -7.56 -20.39 10.10
CA CYS A 28 -8.78 -20.14 9.34
C CYS A 28 -8.81 -21.02 8.08
N SER A 29 -8.95 -22.33 8.26
CA SER A 29 -8.85 -23.31 7.15
C SER A 29 -9.85 -23.12 5.99
N ASP A 30 -10.99 -22.47 6.23
CA ASP A 30 -11.99 -22.16 5.21
C ASP A 30 -11.71 -20.86 4.42
N LEU A 31 -10.60 -20.17 4.73
CA LEU A 31 -10.19 -18.93 4.08
C LEU A 31 -8.90 -19.12 3.26
N MET A 32 -8.90 -18.50 2.08
CA MET A 32 -7.73 -18.43 1.21
C MET A 32 -7.41 -16.98 0.91
N ALA A 33 -6.16 -16.56 1.12
CA ALA A 33 -5.70 -15.23 0.75
C ALA A 33 -5.12 -15.22 -0.66
N ASP A 34 -5.37 -14.16 -1.43
CA ASP A 34 -4.72 -13.93 -2.73
C ASP A 34 -3.76 -12.75 -2.71
N ALA A 35 -3.81 -11.93 -1.66
CA ALA A 35 -2.85 -10.86 -1.43
C ALA A 35 -2.72 -10.54 0.07
N CYS A 36 -1.49 -10.27 0.51
CA CYS A 36 -1.21 -9.75 1.84
C CYS A 36 -0.02 -8.81 1.81
N VAL A 37 -0.14 -7.64 2.45
CA VAL A 37 0.95 -6.68 2.60
C VAL A 37 1.09 -6.35 4.08
N CYS A 38 2.32 -6.39 4.59
CA CYS A 38 2.65 -6.06 5.97
C CYS A 38 3.76 -5.02 6.05
N GLY A 39 3.70 -4.19 7.09
CA GLY A 39 4.77 -3.25 7.43
C GLY A 39 6.01 -3.93 8.01
N ASP A 40 6.95 -3.12 8.49
CA ASP A 40 8.28 -3.58 8.94
C ASP A 40 8.23 -4.57 10.12
N GLN A 41 7.22 -4.45 10.98
CA GLN A 41 7.05 -5.32 12.15
C GLN A 41 6.11 -6.50 11.89
N GLY A 42 5.79 -6.77 10.62
CA GLY A 42 4.76 -7.74 10.24
C GLY A 42 3.34 -7.26 10.54
N ASP A 43 3.14 -5.97 10.83
CA ASP A 43 1.82 -5.41 11.07
C ASP A 43 1.01 -5.39 9.78
N LEU A 44 -0.24 -5.83 9.87
CA LEU A 44 -1.11 -5.95 8.72
C LEU A 44 -1.40 -4.57 8.13
N VAL A 45 -1.22 -4.45 6.82
CA VAL A 45 -1.57 -3.25 6.07
C VAL A 45 -2.69 -3.54 5.09
N PHE A 46 -2.64 -4.69 4.42
CA PHE A 46 -3.65 -5.13 3.49
C PHE A 46 -3.78 -6.65 3.50
N LEU A 47 -5.01 -7.14 3.48
CA LEU A 47 -5.34 -8.55 3.32
C LEU A 47 -6.54 -8.67 2.37
N SER A 48 -6.42 -9.49 1.34
CA SER A 48 -7.54 -9.93 0.52
C SER A 48 -7.73 -11.44 0.70
N VAL A 49 -8.94 -11.83 1.07
CA VAL A 49 -9.32 -13.23 1.33
C VAL A 49 -10.61 -13.60 0.62
N TRP A 50 -10.68 -14.87 0.21
CA TRP A 50 -11.82 -15.50 -0.43
C TRP A 50 -12.35 -16.61 0.45
N ALA A 51 -13.65 -16.59 0.73
CA ALA A 51 -14.33 -17.63 1.49
C ALA A 51 -15.85 -17.58 1.32
N ARG A 52 -16.55 -18.50 2.00
CA ARG A 52 -18.02 -18.41 2.18
C ARG A 52 -18.35 -17.27 3.13
N ASP A 53 -19.56 -16.70 3.00
CA ASP A 53 -20.02 -15.59 3.82
C ASP A 53 -19.87 -15.86 5.33
N THR A 54 -20.24 -17.06 5.79
CA THR A 54 -20.14 -17.48 7.20
C THR A 54 -18.70 -17.48 7.71
N ALA A 55 -17.75 -17.96 6.92
CA ALA A 55 -16.33 -17.99 7.28
C ALA A 55 -15.74 -16.56 7.33
N VAL A 56 -16.17 -15.68 6.42
CA VAL A 56 -15.80 -14.25 6.46
C VAL A 56 -16.35 -13.57 7.71
N GLN A 57 -17.61 -13.81 8.07
CA GLN A 57 -18.20 -13.23 9.29
C GLN A 57 -17.51 -13.75 10.55
N GLN A 58 -17.18 -15.05 10.60
CA GLN A 58 -16.44 -15.63 11.71
C GLN A 58 -15.05 -14.98 11.84
N LEU A 59 -14.30 -14.81 10.74
CA LEU A 59 -13.03 -14.10 10.76
C LEU A 59 -13.20 -12.71 11.36
N LEU A 60 -14.13 -11.90 10.84
CA LEU A 60 -14.35 -10.53 11.32
C LEU A 60 -14.74 -10.47 12.81
N ALA A 61 -15.53 -11.43 13.28
CA ALA A 61 -15.89 -11.53 14.69
C ALA A 61 -14.65 -11.82 15.56
N ARG A 62 -13.82 -12.79 15.16
CA ARG A 62 -12.58 -13.13 15.88
C ARG A 62 -11.57 -11.98 15.89
N LEU A 63 -11.41 -11.29 14.75
CA LEU A 63 -10.58 -10.08 14.66
C LEU A 63 -11.07 -8.95 15.57
N THR A 64 -12.39 -8.87 15.80
CA THR A 64 -12.98 -7.87 16.72
C THR A 64 -12.68 -8.20 18.18
N LEU A 65 -12.65 -9.50 18.53
CA LEU A 65 -12.30 -9.98 19.88
C LEU A 65 -10.79 -9.86 20.16
N GLY A 66 -9.94 -9.84 19.13
CA GLY A 66 -8.50 -9.61 19.28
C GLY A 66 -7.83 -10.65 20.17
N ARG A 67 -7.42 -10.27 21.38
CA ARG A 67 -6.72 -11.16 22.33
C ARG A 67 -7.64 -11.88 23.32
N ASP A 68 -8.94 -11.61 23.26
CA ASP A 68 -9.93 -12.26 24.13
C ASP A 68 -10.11 -13.73 23.74
N GLU A 69 -10.87 -14.48 24.55
CA GLU A 69 -11.20 -15.89 24.28
C GLU A 69 -11.85 -16.02 22.89
N ASP A 70 -11.40 -17.02 22.11
CA ASP A 70 -11.75 -17.23 20.69
C ASP A 70 -11.37 -16.08 19.73
N GLY A 71 -10.66 -15.06 20.21
CA GLY A 71 -10.15 -13.94 19.42
C GLY A 71 -9.03 -14.32 18.45
N LEU A 72 -8.66 -13.33 17.63
CA LEU A 72 -7.57 -13.44 16.67
C LEU A 72 -6.90 -12.08 16.46
N ASP A 73 -5.66 -11.92 16.91
CA ASP A 73 -4.83 -10.72 16.67
C ASP A 73 -3.59 -11.00 15.81
N GLN A 74 -3.36 -12.27 15.47
CA GLN A 74 -2.29 -12.75 14.61
C GLN A 74 -2.82 -13.82 13.65
N LEU A 75 -2.28 -13.84 12.43
CA LEU A 75 -2.55 -14.84 11.40
C LEU A 75 -1.24 -15.41 10.87
N HIS A 76 -1.28 -16.64 10.38
CA HIS A 76 -0.16 -17.27 9.70
C HIS A 76 -0.54 -17.63 8.27
N LEU A 77 0.11 -16.96 7.31
CA LEU A 77 -0.03 -17.25 5.89
C LEU A 77 1.00 -18.29 5.46
N ILE A 78 0.53 -19.38 4.88
CA ILE A 78 1.40 -20.43 4.34
C ILE A 78 1.76 -20.06 2.89
N ASN A 79 3.03 -19.75 2.66
CA ASN A 79 3.54 -19.41 1.34
C ASN A 79 3.68 -20.66 0.43
N GLU A 80 3.98 -20.44 -0.85
CA GLU A 80 4.10 -21.53 -1.84
C GLU A 80 5.15 -22.59 -1.49
N HIS A 81 6.17 -22.21 -0.72
CA HIS A 81 7.25 -23.10 -0.28
C HIS A 81 6.95 -23.77 1.07
N GLY A 82 5.73 -23.62 1.60
CA GLY A 82 5.35 -24.11 2.93
C GLY A 82 5.90 -23.29 4.09
N GLY A 83 6.53 -22.15 3.81
CA GLY A 83 7.01 -21.22 4.81
C GLY A 83 5.86 -20.47 5.47
N ASN A 84 5.98 -20.26 6.78
CA ASN A 84 5.00 -19.54 7.57
C ASN A 84 5.34 -18.05 7.62
N VAL A 85 4.40 -17.20 7.18
CA VAL A 85 4.49 -15.74 7.22
C VAL A 85 3.56 -15.23 8.33
N PRO A 86 4.09 -14.80 9.49
CA PRO A 86 3.28 -14.23 10.56
C PRO A 86 2.78 -12.83 10.16
N VAL A 87 1.51 -12.57 10.48
CA VAL A 87 0.82 -11.31 10.18
C VAL A 87 0.12 -10.84 11.46
N PHE A 88 0.54 -9.70 11.99
CA PHE A 88 -0.02 -9.11 13.21
C PHE A 88 -1.11 -8.10 12.84
N VAL A 89 -2.37 -8.37 13.18
CA VAL A 89 -3.48 -7.49 12.79
C VAL A 89 -3.42 -6.16 13.55
N GLY A 90 -3.06 -6.20 14.84
CA GLY A 90 -3.10 -5.00 15.69
C GLY A 90 -4.54 -4.54 15.96
N ALA A 91 -4.72 -3.25 16.22
CA ALA A 91 -6.03 -2.71 16.57
C ALA A 91 -6.96 -2.66 15.34
N ILE A 92 -8.09 -3.39 15.38
CA ILE A 92 -8.97 -3.59 14.22
C ILE A 92 -9.66 -2.31 13.73
N ASP A 93 -9.80 -1.31 14.60
CA ASP A 93 -10.41 0.00 14.33
C ASP A 93 -9.59 0.86 13.34
N ARG A 94 -8.31 0.57 13.16
CA ARG A 94 -7.46 1.19 12.12
C ARG A 94 -7.79 0.69 10.71
N PHE A 95 -8.55 -0.40 10.58
CA PHE A 95 -8.88 -1.00 9.29
C PHE A 95 -10.27 -0.61 8.81
N ASP A 96 -10.36 -0.36 7.51
CA ASP A 96 -11.62 -0.42 6.80
C ASP A 96 -11.75 -1.77 6.10
N LYS A 97 -12.99 -2.16 5.80
CA LYS A 97 -13.30 -3.40 5.08
C LYS A 97 -14.14 -3.16 3.85
N ARG A 98 -13.92 -3.97 2.82
CA ARG A 98 -14.77 -4.04 1.63
C ARG A 98 -15.12 -5.48 1.32
N LEU A 99 -16.38 -5.71 0.95
CA LEU A 99 -16.91 -7.03 0.62
C LEU A 99 -17.43 -7.02 -0.80
N THR A 100 -16.89 -7.89 -1.64
CA THR A 100 -17.37 -8.08 -3.01
C THR A 100 -17.98 -9.47 -3.14
N ARG A 101 -19.24 -9.53 -3.60
CA ARG A 101 -19.95 -10.79 -3.85
C ARG A 101 -19.77 -11.19 -5.31
N ALA A 102 -18.58 -11.68 -5.66
CA ALA A 102 -18.19 -11.95 -7.04
C ALA A 102 -18.91 -13.17 -7.65
N TYR A 103 -19.15 -14.23 -6.86
CA TYR A 103 -19.77 -15.47 -7.36
C TYR A 103 -20.99 -15.85 -6.53
N ARG A 104 -22.17 -15.58 -7.09
CA ARG A 104 -23.46 -15.98 -6.52
C ARG A 104 -23.88 -17.31 -7.14
N ARG A 105 -24.43 -18.23 -6.35
CA ARG A 105 -24.96 -19.54 -6.78
C ARG A 105 -23.90 -20.52 -7.34
N THR A 106 -22.75 -20.65 -6.68
CA THR A 106 -21.83 -21.77 -6.97
C THR A 106 -22.32 -23.06 -6.31
N LEU A 107 -21.77 -24.21 -6.70
CA LEU A 107 -22.02 -25.50 -6.02
C LEU A 107 -21.66 -25.45 -4.52
N PHE A 108 -20.82 -24.51 -4.10
CA PHE A 108 -20.36 -24.31 -2.73
C PHE A 108 -21.08 -23.15 -2.01
N GLY A 109 -22.12 -22.57 -2.61
CA GLY A 109 -22.82 -21.40 -2.08
C GLY A 109 -22.32 -20.09 -2.70
N SER A 110 -22.49 -18.97 -1.99
CA SER A 110 -21.98 -17.66 -2.44
C SER A 110 -20.57 -17.44 -1.91
N MET A 111 -19.63 -17.19 -2.82
CA MET A 111 -18.25 -16.85 -2.47
C MET A 111 -18.11 -15.34 -2.38
N VAL A 112 -17.42 -14.90 -1.32
CA VAL A 112 -17.19 -13.50 -1.00
C VAL A 112 -15.70 -13.24 -0.98
N ASN A 113 -15.31 -12.10 -1.52
CA ASN A 113 -13.98 -11.54 -1.36
C ASN A 113 -14.05 -10.42 -0.31
N LEU A 114 -13.28 -10.56 0.76
CA LEU A 114 -13.09 -9.56 1.80
C LEU A 114 -11.73 -8.90 1.59
N TRP A 115 -11.72 -7.59 1.49
CA TRP A 115 -10.52 -6.78 1.68
C TRP A 115 -10.56 -6.14 3.06
N LEU A 116 -9.48 -6.31 3.80
CA LEU A 116 -9.20 -5.61 5.05
C LEU A 116 -7.96 -4.76 4.81
N PHE A 117 -8.04 -3.45 5.05
CA PHE A 117 -6.94 -2.54 4.72
C PHE A 117 -6.85 -1.38 5.69
N ASP A 118 -5.62 -0.98 6.00
CA ASP A 118 -5.32 0.16 6.84
C ASP A 118 -5.92 1.43 6.22
N ARG A 119 -6.62 2.23 7.00
CA ARG A 119 -7.29 3.46 6.52
C ARG A 119 -6.31 4.45 5.87
N ARG A 120 -5.03 4.40 6.23
CA ARG A 120 -3.94 5.17 5.61
C ARG A 120 -3.71 4.84 4.14
N CYS A 121 -4.24 3.72 3.64
CA CYS A 121 -4.24 3.38 2.22
C CYS A 121 -5.19 4.26 1.39
N ILE A 122 -6.21 4.86 2.03
CA ILE A 122 -7.20 5.71 1.36
C ILE A 122 -6.97 7.18 1.71
N GLN A 123 -6.62 7.47 2.96
CA GLN A 123 -6.47 8.83 3.45
C GLN A 123 -5.19 8.96 4.30
N PRO A 124 -4.27 9.87 3.94
CA PRO A 124 -3.10 10.14 4.77
C PRO A 124 -3.48 10.52 6.20
N ASP A 125 -2.72 10.00 7.15
CA ASP A 125 -2.74 10.49 8.53
C ASP A 125 -1.92 11.78 8.59
N LYS A 126 -2.63 12.91 8.51
CA LYS A 126 -2.02 14.25 8.54
C LYS A 126 -1.45 14.60 9.91
N THR A 127 -1.96 13.99 10.99
CA THR A 127 -1.46 14.24 12.35
C THR A 127 -0.07 13.65 12.51
N ASN A 128 0.14 12.43 12.02
CA ASN A 128 1.42 11.72 12.10
C ASN A 128 2.26 11.84 10.81
N ALA A 129 1.86 12.70 9.87
CA ALA A 129 2.49 12.87 8.56
C ALA A 129 2.86 11.53 7.88
N SER A 130 1.92 10.58 7.91
CA SER A 130 2.14 9.22 7.41
C SER A 130 1.04 8.78 6.44
N ALA A 131 1.40 7.91 5.51
CA ALA A 131 0.47 7.32 4.56
C ALA A 131 0.99 5.99 4.02
N VAL A 132 0.11 5.24 3.39
CA VAL A 132 0.45 3.97 2.73
C VAL A 132 -0.03 4.01 1.30
N ALA A 133 0.77 3.48 0.38
CA ALA A 133 0.32 3.17 -0.97
C ALA A 133 0.40 1.67 -1.25
N LEU A 134 -0.67 1.15 -1.83
CA LEU A 134 -0.73 -0.19 -2.41
C LEU A 134 -0.76 -0.03 -3.92
N LEU A 135 0.22 -0.59 -4.62
CA LEU A 135 0.33 -0.52 -6.08
C LEU A 135 0.42 -1.94 -6.65
N PRO A 136 -0.01 -2.16 -7.91
CA PRO A 136 0.33 -3.39 -8.61
C PRO A 136 1.84 -3.61 -8.62
N ARG A 137 2.29 -4.84 -8.38
CA ARG A 137 3.71 -5.21 -8.35
C ARG A 137 4.42 -4.87 -9.66
N HIS A 138 3.70 -4.99 -10.77
CA HIS A 138 4.21 -4.71 -12.11
C HIS A 138 3.77 -3.35 -12.66
N ALA A 139 3.46 -2.39 -11.78
CA ALA A 139 3.14 -1.02 -12.20
C ALA A 139 4.33 -0.40 -12.96
N THR A 140 4.07 0.09 -14.17
CA THR A 140 5.09 0.60 -15.10
C THR A 140 5.81 1.84 -14.60
N ASP A 141 5.10 2.71 -13.86
CA ASP A 141 5.68 3.89 -13.20
C ASP A 141 4.99 4.16 -11.85
N PRO A 142 5.58 3.74 -10.71
CA PRO A 142 5.04 4.10 -9.40
C PRO A 142 5.31 5.56 -9.03
N THR A 143 6.23 6.25 -9.72
CA THR A 143 6.78 7.56 -9.32
C THR A 143 5.71 8.64 -9.25
N SER A 144 4.87 8.72 -10.27
CA SER A 144 3.76 9.68 -10.33
C SER A 144 2.77 9.49 -9.17
N ARG A 145 2.51 8.23 -8.80
CA ARG A 145 1.57 7.90 -7.73
C ARG A 145 2.15 8.14 -6.35
N LEU A 146 3.40 7.78 -6.14
CA LEU A 146 4.13 8.06 -4.90
C LEU A 146 4.32 9.57 -4.69
N TRP A 147 4.54 10.33 -5.76
CA TRP A 147 4.62 11.79 -5.67
C TRP A 147 3.32 12.43 -5.20
N HIS A 148 2.18 11.97 -5.73
CA HIS A 148 0.88 12.43 -5.26
C HIS A 148 0.67 12.09 -3.78
N LEU A 149 1.06 10.89 -3.33
CA LEU A 149 1.00 10.52 -1.92
C LEU A 149 1.83 11.48 -1.06
N VAL A 150 3.08 11.76 -1.47
CA VAL A 150 3.98 12.69 -0.77
C VAL A 150 3.36 14.08 -0.66
N LYS A 151 2.82 14.64 -1.76
CA LYS A 151 2.18 15.96 -1.74
C LYS A 151 0.92 16.01 -0.87
N ASP A 152 0.14 14.93 -0.83
CA ASP A 152 -1.09 14.87 -0.01
C ASP A 152 -0.78 14.74 1.49
N THR A 153 0.34 14.11 1.84
CA THR A 153 0.76 13.84 3.23
C THR A 153 1.64 14.95 3.80
N CYS A 154 2.51 15.55 2.99
CA CYS A 154 3.48 16.55 3.44
C CYS A 154 2.79 17.88 3.76
N PRO A 155 3.03 18.48 4.94
CA PRO A 155 2.48 19.80 5.27
C PRO A 155 3.20 20.96 4.55
N LEU A 156 4.37 20.69 3.94
CA LEU A 156 5.18 21.71 3.26
C LEU A 156 4.73 21.86 1.80
N PRO A 157 4.75 23.09 1.23
CA PRO A 157 4.40 23.30 -0.17
C PRO A 157 5.50 22.76 -1.09
N LEU A 158 5.26 21.59 -1.67
CA LEU A 158 6.18 20.96 -2.63
C LEU A 158 5.79 21.32 -4.07
N LEU A 159 6.79 21.72 -4.87
CA LEU A 159 6.61 22.05 -6.29
C LEU A 159 6.76 20.81 -7.17
N ASP A 160 6.03 20.72 -8.28
CA ASP A 160 6.01 19.51 -9.11
C ASP A 160 7.38 19.14 -9.69
N HIS A 161 8.20 20.11 -10.07
CA HIS A 161 9.55 19.85 -10.58
C HIS A 161 10.55 19.42 -9.49
N TRP A 162 10.15 19.42 -8.21
CA TRP A 162 10.95 18.87 -7.11
C TRP A 162 10.77 17.36 -6.94
N GLN A 163 9.91 16.73 -7.74
CA GLN A 163 9.54 15.32 -7.60
C GLN A 163 10.73 14.38 -7.46
N GLU A 164 11.68 14.41 -8.40
CA GLU A 164 12.83 13.51 -8.38
C GLU A 164 13.73 13.72 -7.16
N PRO A 165 14.28 14.93 -6.89
CA PRO A 165 15.19 15.13 -5.75
C PRO A 165 14.49 14.88 -4.41
N VAL A 166 13.21 15.20 -4.27
CA VAL A 166 12.47 14.95 -3.02
C VAL A 166 12.21 13.46 -2.84
N LEU A 167 11.80 12.72 -3.87
CA LEU A 167 11.61 11.27 -3.75
C LEU A 167 12.92 10.53 -3.47
N ALA A 168 14.04 10.99 -4.05
CA ALA A 168 15.37 10.46 -3.75
C ALA A 168 15.74 10.69 -2.28
N LEU A 169 15.61 11.93 -1.80
CA LEU A 169 15.86 12.31 -0.41
C LEU A 169 15.02 11.50 0.58
N LEU A 170 13.72 11.33 0.31
CA LEU A 170 12.81 10.58 1.19
C LEU A 170 13.20 9.10 1.29
N ARG A 171 13.69 8.50 0.21
CA ARG A 171 14.20 7.11 0.22
C ARG A 171 15.52 7.01 0.99
N GLU A 172 16.45 7.92 0.74
CA GLU A 172 17.74 7.97 1.43
C GLU A 172 17.57 8.12 2.95
N ARG A 173 16.60 8.93 3.39
CA ARG A 173 16.29 9.13 4.80
C ARG A 173 15.28 8.13 5.37
N PHE A 174 14.99 7.03 4.67
CA PHE A 174 14.06 5.99 5.10
C PHE A 174 12.63 6.48 5.44
N MET A 175 12.24 7.65 4.94
CA MET A 175 10.89 8.22 5.10
C MET A 175 9.90 7.65 4.08
N LEU A 176 10.39 7.24 2.91
CA LEU A 176 9.62 6.50 1.90
C LEU A 176 10.29 5.13 1.66
N LYS A 177 9.59 4.06 2.04
CA LYS A 177 10.14 2.70 1.99
C LYS A 177 9.20 1.73 1.28
N ASN A 178 9.79 0.71 0.67
CA ASN A 178 9.05 -0.48 0.26
C ASN A 178 8.74 -1.33 1.49
N MET A 179 7.52 -1.88 1.55
CA MET A 179 7.14 -2.81 2.60
C MET A 179 7.80 -4.18 2.35
N PRO A 180 8.38 -4.81 3.40
CA PRO A 180 9.20 -6.00 3.23
C PRO A 180 8.37 -7.25 2.87
N VAL A 181 7.13 -7.33 3.34
CA VAL A 181 6.22 -8.44 3.06
C VAL A 181 5.12 -7.97 2.13
N ALA A 182 5.13 -8.52 0.93
CA ALA A 182 4.05 -8.36 -0.05
C ALA A 182 3.86 -9.69 -0.78
N LEU A 183 2.75 -10.36 -0.51
CA LEU A 183 2.31 -11.59 -1.16
C LEU A 183 1.23 -11.25 -2.21
N GLY A 184 1.24 -12.00 -3.32
CA GLY A 184 0.32 -11.78 -4.43
C GLY A 184 0.68 -10.58 -5.33
N PRO A 185 -0.29 -10.01 -6.04
CA PRO A 185 -0.08 -9.08 -7.15
C PRO A 185 0.24 -7.65 -6.73
N LEU A 186 0.27 -7.36 -5.42
CA LEU A 186 0.50 -6.02 -4.89
C LEU A 186 1.92 -5.85 -4.35
N GLN A 187 2.36 -4.60 -4.28
CA GLN A 187 3.49 -4.12 -3.50
C GLN A 187 3.03 -2.96 -2.61
N GLY A 188 3.61 -2.86 -1.42
CA GLY A 188 3.31 -1.80 -0.45
C GLY A 188 4.43 -0.78 -0.36
N PHE A 189 4.05 0.49 -0.17
CA PHE A 189 4.96 1.57 0.17
C PHE A 189 4.47 2.26 1.43
N GLN A 190 5.39 2.51 2.35
CA GLN A 190 5.14 3.28 3.57
C GLN A 190 5.79 4.65 3.45
N LEU A 191 4.99 5.69 3.69
CA LEU A 191 5.45 7.05 3.88
C LEU A 191 5.30 7.43 5.35
N ALA A 192 6.39 7.81 6.00
CA ALA A 192 6.40 8.35 7.35
C ALA A 192 7.40 9.52 7.38
N LEU A 193 6.87 10.75 7.41
CA LEU A 193 7.68 11.96 7.32
C LEU A 193 8.15 12.40 8.70
N ASP A 194 9.47 12.50 8.89
CA ASP A 194 10.04 13.37 9.92
C ASP A 194 10.03 14.80 9.38
N VAL A 195 8.95 15.53 9.67
CA VAL A 195 8.72 16.88 9.13
C VAL A 195 9.83 17.86 9.52
N PRO A 196 10.32 17.91 10.77
CA PRO A 196 11.50 18.71 11.13
C PRO A 196 12.73 18.38 10.28
N ALA A 197 13.13 17.10 10.20
CA ALA A 197 14.32 16.70 9.45
C ALA A 197 14.17 16.93 7.94
N LEU A 198 12.96 16.76 7.41
CA LEU A 198 12.64 17.06 6.01
C LEU A 198 12.74 18.57 5.74
N THR A 199 12.23 19.41 6.63
CA THR A 199 12.27 20.87 6.48
C THR A 199 13.72 21.38 6.39
N GLU A 200 14.59 20.86 7.24
CA GLU A 200 16.02 21.19 7.24
C GLU A 200 16.69 20.76 5.93
N ALA A 201 16.45 19.51 5.49
CA ALA A 201 17.02 18.97 4.27
C ALA A 201 16.57 19.73 3.01
N LEU A 202 15.27 20.06 2.91
CA LEU A 202 14.76 20.86 1.80
C LEU A 202 15.39 22.26 1.80
N SER A 203 15.58 22.86 2.97
CA SER A 203 16.22 24.18 3.09
C SER A 203 17.68 24.16 2.59
N GLU A 204 18.41 23.08 2.85
CA GLU A 204 19.77 22.88 2.33
C GLU A 204 19.80 22.69 0.81
N LEU A 205 18.88 21.89 0.26
CA LEU A 205 18.75 21.72 -1.19
C LEU A 205 18.35 23.01 -1.92
N ILE A 206 17.54 23.86 -1.27
CA ILE A 206 17.23 25.20 -1.81
C ILE A 206 18.46 26.10 -1.78
N ARG A 207 19.20 26.12 -0.65
CA ARG A 207 20.41 26.96 -0.50
C ARG A 207 21.55 26.55 -1.45
N SER A 208 21.64 25.27 -1.78
CA SER A 208 22.61 24.74 -2.76
C SER A 208 22.16 24.89 -4.22
N GLY A 209 20.95 25.40 -4.46
CA GLY A 209 20.41 25.62 -5.81
C GLY A 209 19.90 24.36 -6.52
N VAL A 210 19.84 23.21 -5.82
CA VAL A 210 19.25 21.97 -6.35
C VAL A 210 17.73 22.12 -6.47
N LEU A 211 17.09 22.70 -5.47
CA LEU A 211 15.66 23.02 -5.50
C LEU A 211 15.45 24.51 -5.79
N THR A 212 14.77 24.81 -6.89
CA THR A 212 14.51 26.18 -7.36
C THR A 212 13.01 26.51 -7.30
N ALA A 213 12.66 27.79 -7.17
CA ALA A 213 11.26 28.23 -7.18
C ALA A 213 10.58 28.06 -8.55
N HIS A 214 11.36 27.96 -9.63
CA HIS A 214 10.88 27.83 -11.00
C HIS A 214 11.57 26.63 -11.66
N PRO A 215 10.86 25.87 -12.51
CA PRO A 215 11.50 24.81 -13.29
C PRO A 215 12.61 25.44 -14.14
N GLN A 216 13.79 24.81 -14.15
CA GLN A 216 14.84 25.21 -15.09
C GLN A 216 14.29 25.02 -16.50
N SER A 217 14.16 26.11 -17.26
CA SER A 217 13.88 25.97 -18.68
C SER A 217 15.07 25.22 -19.28
N ALA A 218 14.82 24.08 -19.92
CA ALA A 218 15.77 23.52 -20.87
C ALA A 218 15.91 24.56 -22.00
N ASP A 219 16.83 25.50 -21.85
CA ASP A 219 17.02 26.59 -22.80
C ASP A 219 17.56 25.98 -24.11
N PRO A 220 16.82 25.98 -25.23
CA PRO A 220 17.24 25.34 -26.47
C PRO A 220 18.49 25.98 -27.09
N LYS A 221 18.91 27.15 -26.58
CA LYS A 221 20.02 27.93 -27.13
C LYS A 221 21.40 27.31 -26.90
N LEU A 222 21.57 26.42 -25.92
CA LEU A 222 22.86 25.75 -25.69
C LEU A 222 23.11 24.55 -26.62
N LEU A 223 22.12 24.12 -27.41
CA LEU A 223 22.31 23.02 -28.39
C LEU A 223 22.80 23.52 -29.76
N ILE A 224 22.71 24.83 -30.04
CA ILE A 224 23.12 25.40 -31.33
C ILE A 224 24.63 25.74 -31.32
N ASP A 225 25.23 26.04 -30.16
CA ASP A 225 26.65 26.37 -30.05
C ASP A 225 27.59 25.14 -30.06
N VAL A 226 27.05 23.91 -30.06
CA VAL A 226 27.84 22.66 -30.18
C VAL A 226 27.84 22.13 -31.62
N MET A 227 27.08 22.74 -32.53
CA MET A 227 26.97 22.33 -33.93
C MET A 227 27.41 23.41 -34.95
N ALA A 228 28.07 24.48 -34.48
CA ALA A 228 28.72 25.49 -35.32
C ALA A 228 30.25 25.34 -35.28
#